data_AF-A0A925QPC3-F1
#
_entry.id   AF-A0A925QPC3-F1
#
_cell.length_a   1.000
_cell.length_b   1.000
_cell.length_c   1.000
_cell.angle_alpha   90.00
_cell.angle_beta   90.00
_cell.angle_gamma   90.00
#
_symmetry.space_group_name_H-M   'P 1'
#
loop_
_entity.id
_entity.type
_entity.pdbx_description
1 polymer ?
#
loop_
_entity_poly.entity_id
_entity_poly.type
_entity_poly.pdbx_seq_one_letter_code
_entity_poly.pdbx_strand_id
1 'polypeptide(L)'
;MAGMFEHGAKTDAASTKTFKSQLNKVYAWYTGGFLAFVVVLAVLEQMGLPKNWIGFIFLLATVGLYAGIGIMSRTTDAAEYYVAGRRVPALYNGMATGADWMSAASFIGMAGTVYLSGYGGLAFIMGWTGGYCLVALFLAPYLRKFGQFTIPDFLGE
;
A
#
# COMPACT_ATOMS: atom_id res chain seq x y z
N MET A 1 -11.56 12.27 19.07
CA MET A 1 -10.61 12.81 18.07
C MET A 1 -11.41 13.44 16.92
N ALA A 2 -12.25 14.43 17.24
CA ALA A 2 -13.33 14.91 16.38
C ALA A 2 -13.11 16.37 15.92
N GLY A 3 -11.87 16.72 15.59
CA GLY A 3 -11.50 18.11 15.23
C GLY A 3 -10.51 18.22 14.08
N MET A 4 -10.40 17.21 13.22
CA MET A 4 -9.40 17.18 12.13
C MET A 4 -9.95 17.61 10.75
N PHE A 5 -11.21 18.04 10.65
CA PHE A 5 -11.86 18.29 9.36
C PHE A 5 -12.71 19.55 9.35
N GLU A 6 -12.10 20.72 9.58
CA GLU A 6 -12.64 21.98 9.09
C GLU A 6 -11.51 22.95 8.76
N HIS A 7 -11.25 23.15 7.47
CA HIS A 7 -11.17 24.45 6.81
C HIS A 7 -10.56 24.29 5.41
N GLY A 8 -11.34 24.64 4.39
CA GLY A 8 -10.78 25.02 3.10
C GLY A 8 -10.06 26.35 3.25
N ALA A 9 -8.73 26.34 3.10
CA ALA A 9 -7.92 27.54 2.84
C ALA A 9 -6.52 27.10 2.41
N LYS A 10 -6.04 27.68 1.30
CA LYS A 10 -4.67 27.72 0.75
C LYS A 10 -3.64 26.82 1.47
N THR A 11 -3.18 25.79 0.77
CA THR A 11 -2.15 24.85 1.25
C THR A 11 -0.84 25.56 1.54
N ASP A 12 -0.64 26.00 2.78
CA ASP A 12 0.63 26.54 3.24
C ASP A 12 1.71 25.45 3.23
N ALA A 13 2.92 25.78 2.77
CA ALA A 13 4.05 24.86 2.77
C ALA A 13 4.37 24.28 4.16
N ALA A 14 4.00 24.99 5.23
CA ALA A 14 4.07 24.53 6.61
C ALA A 14 3.06 23.40 6.93
N SER A 15 1.85 23.46 6.36
CA SER A 15 0.83 22.42 6.49
C SER A 15 1.27 21.12 5.81
N THR A 16 1.82 21.20 4.60
CA THR A 16 2.36 20.04 3.87
C THR A 16 3.54 19.38 4.60
N LYS A 17 4.45 20.16 5.17
CA LYS A 17 5.56 19.63 5.99
C LYS A 17 5.05 18.93 7.25
N THR A 18 4.05 19.51 7.91
CA THR A 18 3.43 18.95 9.11
C THR A 18 2.74 17.62 8.80
N PHE A 19 1.95 17.56 7.72
CA PHE A 19 1.31 16.33 7.25
C PHE A 19 2.34 15.24 6.95
N LYS A 20 3.41 15.57 6.22
CA LYS A 20 4.50 14.62 5.93
C LYS A 20 5.17 14.12 7.22
N SER A 21 5.43 15.00 8.18
CA SER A 21 6.02 14.61 9.47
C SER A 21 5.12 13.67 10.26
N GLN A 22 3.81 13.95 10.31
CA GLN A 22 2.83 13.06 10.94
C GLN A 22 2.78 11.70 10.23
N LEU A 23 2.76 11.70 8.90
CA LEU A 23 2.76 10.48 8.11
C LEU A 23 4.01 9.63 8.39
N ASN A 24 5.19 10.25 8.39
CA ASN A 24 6.45 9.56 8.75
C ASN A 24 6.37 8.92 10.14
N LYS A 25 5.81 9.60 11.14
CA LYS A 25 5.66 9.06 12.50
C LYS A 25 4.72 7.87 12.52
N VAL A 26 3.59 7.98 11.84
CA VAL A 26 2.59 6.90 11.74
C VAL A 26 3.20 5.66 11.07
N TYR A 27 3.86 5.84 9.92
CA TYR A 27 4.55 4.75 9.24
C TYR A 27 5.67 4.14 10.08
N ALA A 28 6.49 4.96 10.75
CA ALA A 28 7.54 4.45 11.64
C ALA A 28 6.96 3.60 12.78
N TRP A 29 5.84 4.05 13.36
CA TRP A 29 5.14 3.29 14.41
C TRP A 29 4.56 1.98 13.88
N TYR A 30 3.91 1.98 12.72
CA TYR A 30 3.41 0.78 12.08
C TYR A 30 4.52 -0.21 11.73
N THR A 31 5.60 0.26 11.12
CA THR A 31 6.77 -0.57 10.77
C THR A 31 7.40 -1.16 12.04
N GLY A 32 7.61 -0.34 13.08
CA GLY A 32 8.15 -0.81 14.35
C GLY A 32 7.24 -1.84 15.03
N GLY A 33 5.93 -1.58 15.06
CA GLY A 33 4.93 -2.50 15.59
C GLY A 33 4.87 -3.82 14.82
N PHE A 34 4.96 -3.77 13.49
CA PHE A 34 5.03 -4.96 12.64
C PHE A 34 6.31 -5.78 12.88
N LEU A 35 7.47 -5.13 12.96
CA LEU A 35 8.73 -5.82 13.28
C LEU A 35 8.68 -6.47 14.67
N ALA A 36 8.17 -5.76 15.67
CA ALA A 36 7.97 -6.32 17.01
C ALA A 36 7.01 -7.51 16.99
N PHE A 37 5.90 -7.41 16.25
CA PHE A 37 4.96 -8.50 16.06
C PHE A 37 5.62 -9.74 15.44
N VAL A 38 6.43 -9.56 14.39
CA VAL A 38 7.19 -10.66 13.76
C VAL A 38 8.19 -11.27 14.74
N VAL A 39 8.91 -10.46 15.51
CA VAL A 39 9.86 -10.96 16.53
C VAL A 39 9.13 -11.75 17.61
N VAL A 40 7.96 -11.29 18.08
CA VAL A 40 7.14 -12.02 19.04
C VAL A 40 6.70 -13.37 18.48
N LEU A 41 6.25 -13.42 17.22
CA LEU A 41 5.89 -14.69 16.58
C LEU A 41 7.09 -15.64 16.46
N ALA A 42 8.27 -15.11 16.13
CA ALA A 42 9.49 -15.91 16.06
C ALA A 42 9.92 -16.48 17.43
N VAL A 43 9.75 -15.69 18.51
CA VAL A 43 9.99 -16.19 19.88
C VAL A 43 8.95 -17.26 20.25
N LEU A 44 7.68 -17.05 19.91
CA LEU A 44 6.62 -18.04 20.15
C LEU A 44 6.88 -19.36 19.40
N GLU A 45 7.42 -19.29 18.18
CA GLU A 45 7.87 -20.47 17.44
C GLU A 45 8.96 -21.24 18.21
N GLN A 46 9.97 -20.53 18.74
CA GLN A 46 11.05 -21.14 19.54
C GLN A 46 10.55 -21.72 20.86
N MET A 47 9.49 -21.15 21.44
CA MET A 47 8.83 -21.66 22.64
C MET A 47 7.95 -22.90 22.37
N GLY A 48 7.90 -23.37 21.12
CA GLY A 48 7.19 -24.59 20.73
C GLY A 48 5.77 -24.36 20.24
N LEU A 49 5.37 -23.13 19.91
CA LEU A 49 4.07 -22.87 19.30
C LEU A 49 3.99 -23.55 17.93
N PRO A 50 2.95 -24.36 17.64
CA PRO A 50 2.83 -25.03 16.36
C PRO A 50 2.68 -24.06 15.19
N LYS A 51 3.28 -24.40 14.04
CA LYS A 51 3.32 -23.54 12.83
C LYS A 51 1.95 -23.15 12.30
N ASN A 52 0.95 -24.03 12.41
CA ASN A 52 -0.43 -23.71 12.02
C ASN A 52 -1.02 -22.57 12.86
N TRP A 53 -0.76 -22.56 14.17
CA TRP A 53 -1.21 -21.48 15.05
C TRP A 53 -0.51 -20.15 14.75
N ILE A 54 0.79 -20.18 14.46
CA ILE A 54 1.52 -18.98 14.00
C ILE A 54 0.87 -18.41 12.73
N GLY A 55 0.56 -19.28 11.76
CA GLY A 55 -0.13 -18.88 10.52
C GLY A 55 -1.49 -18.23 10.78
N PHE A 56 -2.31 -18.83 11.66
CA PHE A 56 -3.61 -18.24 12.03
C PHE A 56 -3.46 -16.89 12.74
N ILE A 57 -2.53 -16.77 13.68
CA ILE A 57 -2.28 -15.50 14.39
C ILE A 57 -1.83 -14.43 13.39
N PHE A 58 -0.88 -14.74 12.52
CA PHE A 58 -0.39 -13.80 11.51
C PHE A 58 -1.51 -13.34 10.58
N LEU A 59 -2.31 -14.27 10.05
CA LEU A 59 -3.43 -13.97 9.17
C LEU A 59 -4.50 -13.12 9.87
N LEU A 60 -4.98 -13.56 11.05
CA LEU A 60 -6.04 -12.86 11.76
C LEU A 60 -5.59 -11.50 12.26
N ALA A 61 -4.34 -11.36 12.72
CA ALA A 61 -3.79 -10.08 13.16
C ALA A 61 -3.71 -9.08 12.00
N THR A 62 -3.20 -9.51 10.84
CA THR A 62 -3.09 -8.63 9.66
C THR A 62 -4.46 -8.22 9.12
N VAL A 63 -5.40 -9.18 8.97
CA VAL A 63 -6.79 -8.88 8.56
C VAL A 63 -7.48 -7.97 9.58
N GLY A 64 -7.35 -8.26 10.87
CA GLY A 64 -7.92 -7.45 11.95
C GLY A 64 -7.35 -6.03 12.00
N LEU A 65 -6.04 -5.88 11.74
CA LEU A 65 -5.40 -4.58 11.63
C LEU A 65 -6.00 -3.75 10.48
N TYR A 66 -6.10 -4.33 9.29
CA TYR A 66 -6.71 -3.66 8.13
C TYR A 66 -8.18 -3.30 8.37
N ALA A 67 -8.96 -4.21 8.95
CA ALA A 67 -10.35 -3.95 9.31
C ALA A 67 -10.46 -2.82 10.34
N GLY A 68 -9.58 -2.81 11.35
CA GLY A 68 -9.51 -1.74 12.35
C GLY A 68 -9.20 -0.38 11.73
N ILE A 69 -8.21 -0.32 10.84
CA ILE A 69 -7.88 0.90 10.08
C ILE A 69 -9.09 1.35 9.25
N GLY A 70 -9.74 0.44 8.53
CA GLY A 70 -10.93 0.75 7.72
C GLY A 70 -12.09 1.33 8.54
N ILE A 71 -12.35 0.80 9.73
CA ILE A 71 -13.40 1.30 10.64
C ILE A 71 -13.03 2.70 11.16
N MET A 72 -11.78 2.92 11.55
CA MET A 72 -11.30 4.21 12.07
C MET A 72 -11.21 5.29 10.98
N SER A 73 -10.93 4.90 9.73
CA SER A 73 -10.75 5.80 8.59
C SER A 73 -11.97 5.91 7.67
N ARG A 74 -13.17 5.54 8.17
CA ARG A 74 -14.42 5.62 7.40
C ARG A 74 -14.69 7.06 6.94
N THR A 75 -15.08 7.21 5.68
CA THR A 75 -15.47 8.49 5.08
C THR A 75 -16.58 8.26 4.05
N THR A 76 -17.46 9.24 3.89
CA THR A 76 -18.50 9.27 2.85
C THR A 76 -18.14 10.18 1.68
N ASP A 77 -17.03 10.91 1.77
CA ASP A 77 -16.53 11.77 0.70
C ASP A 77 -15.73 10.93 -0.32
N ALA A 78 -16.12 11.03 -1.59
CA ALA A 78 -15.52 10.25 -2.68
C ALA A 78 -14.04 10.61 -2.92
N ALA A 79 -13.66 11.88 -2.81
CA ALA A 79 -12.28 12.30 -3.00
C ALA A 79 -11.38 11.81 -1.85
N GLU A 80 -11.91 11.77 -0.63
CA GLU A 80 -11.23 11.17 0.52
C GLU A 80 -11.15 9.64 0.42
N TYR A 81 -12.20 8.99 -0.09
CA TYR A 81 -12.27 7.53 -0.23
C TYR A 81 -11.36 6.99 -1.34
N TYR A 82 -11.43 7.58 -2.55
CA TYR A 82 -10.72 7.03 -3.72
C TYR A 82 -9.29 7.52 -3.87
N VAL A 83 -9.02 8.78 -3.51
CA VAL A 83 -7.70 9.41 -3.76
C VAL A 83 -7.09 10.04 -2.52
N ALA A 84 -7.66 9.78 -1.35
CA ALA A 84 -7.21 10.33 -0.07
C ALA A 84 -6.97 11.85 -0.14
N GLY A 85 -7.87 12.58 -0.79
CA GLY A 85 -7.78 14.04 -0.98
C GLY A 85 -6.56 14.50 -1.78
N ARG A 86 -5.90 13.60 -2.53
CA ARG A 86 -4.67 13.86 -3.32
C ARG A 86 -3.51 14.47 -2.50
N ARG A 87 -3.51 14.27 -1.18
CA ARG A 87 -2.49 14.80 -0.25
C ARG A 87 -1.33 13.85 0.03
N VAL A 88 -1.44 12.57 -0.34
CA VAL A 88 -0.40 11.56 -0.07
C VAL A 88 0.87 11.86 -0.89
N PRO A 89 2.06 11.95 -0.26
CA PRO A 89 3.30 12.23 -0.99
C PRO A 89 3.70 11.10 -1.94
N ALA A 90 4.41 11.44 -3.02
CA ALA A 90 4.80 10.51 -4.08
C ALA A 90 5.52 9.25 -3.59
N LEU A 91 6.42 9.37 -2.61
CA LEU A 91 7.15 8.21 -2.05
C LEU A 91 6.21 7.19 -1.40
N TYR A 92 5.22 7.66 -0.64
CA TYR A 92 4.24 6.78 0.02
C TYR A 92 3.31 6.10 -0.97
N ASN A 93 2.87 6.82 -2.00
CA ASN A 93 2.12 6.23 -3.10
C ASN A 93 2.96 5.16 -3.83
N GLY A 94 4.24 5.44 -4.10
CA GLY A 94 5.15 4.47 -4.71
C GLY A 94 5.32 3.20 -3.87
N MET A 95 5.48 3.34 -2.55
CA MET A 95 5.54 2.19 -1.63
C MET A 95 4.22 1.40 -1.61
N ALA A 96 3.07 2.07 -1.62
CA ALA A 96 1.77 1.41 -1.68
C ALA A 96 1.61 0.62 -2.98
N THR A 97 1.93 1.23 -4.13
CA THR A 97 1.93 0.53 -5.43
C THR A 97 2.88 -0.67 -5.44
N GLY A 98 4.07 -0.53 -4.85
CA GLY A 98 5.02 -1.63 -4.72
C GLY A 98 4.54 -2.76 -3.80
N ALA A 99 3.78 -2.44 -2.76
CA ALA A 99 3.16 -3.42 -1.89
C ALA A 99 2.02 -4.17 -2.60
N ASP A 100 1.17 -3.47 -3.36
CA ASP A 100 0.09 -4.10 -4.13
C ASP A 100 0.63 -4.98 -5.28
N TRP A 101 1.80 -4.61 -5.80
CA TRP A 101 2.57 -5.42 -6.76
C TRP A 101 3.04 -6.76 -6.16
N MET A 102 3.27 -6.80 -4.84
CA MET A 102 3.68 -7.99 -4.09
C MET A 102 2.47 -8.84 -3.70
N SER A 103 2.19 -9.86 -4.51
CA SER A 103 1.11 -10.83 -4.24
C SER A 103 1.62 -12.27 -4.21
N ALA A 104 0.79 -13.20 -3.75
CA ALA A 104 1.08 -14.64 -3.84
C ALA A 104 1.29 -15.09 -5.30
N ALA A 105 0.56 -14.48 -6.24
CA ALA A 105 0.75 -14.72 -7.67
C ALA A 105 2.15 -14.28 -8.12
N SER A 106 2.64 -13.14 -7.65
CA SER A 106 4.00 -12.66 -7.91
C SER A 106 5.04 -13.64 -7.34
N PHE A 107 4.89 -14.06 -6.08
CA PHE A 107 5.86 -14.93 -5.42
C PHE A 107 5.92 -16.33 -6.04
N ILE A 108 4.78 -17.02 -6.13
CA ILE A 108 4.69 -18.38 -6.66
C ILE A 108 4.90 -18.37 -8.18
N GLY A 109 4.36 -17.37 -8.87
CA GLY A 109 4.49 -17.21 -10.31
C GLY A 109 5.94 -17.00 -10.72
N MET A 110 6.69 -16.11 -10.07
CA MET A 110 8.11 -15.93 -10.38
C MET A 110 8.92 -17.20 -10.11
N ALA A 111 8.69 -17.87 -8.97
CA ALA A 111 9.36 -19.13 -8.66
C ALA A 111 9.09 -20.20 -9.74
N GLY A 112 7.83 -20.35 -10.15
CA GLY A 112 7.43 -21.29 -11.20
C GLY A 112 7.99 -20.95 -12.57
N THR A 113 7.94 -19.67 -12.98
CA THR A 113 8.47 -19.23 -14.27
C THR A 113 9.98 -19.44 -14.35
N VAL A 114 10.74 -19.05 -13.31
CA VAL A 114 12.19 -19.26 -13.29
C VAL A 114 12.53 -20.75 -13.24
N TYR A 115 11.78 -21.55 -12.50
CA TYR A 115 11.98 -23.00 -12.46
C TYR A 115 11.83 -23.64 -13.85
N LEU A 116 10.83 -23.23 -14.63
CA LEU A 116 10.53 -23.81 -15.95
C LEU A 116 11.39 -23.23 -17.09
N SER A 117 11.69 -21.93 -17.05
CA SER A 117 12.31 -21.19 -18.16
C SER A 117 13.73 -20.69 -17.86
N GLY A 118 14.26 -20.99 -16.67
CA GLY A 118 15.56 -20.53 -16.21
C GLY A 118 15.66 -19.01 -16.20
N TYR A 119 16.83 -18.48 -16.57
CA TYR A 119 17.07 -17.03 -16.66
C TYR A 119 16.17 -16.31 -17.67
N GLY A 120 15.62 -17.02 -18.67
CA GLY A 120 14.67 -16.44 -19.62
C GLY A 120 13.39 -15.93 -18.94
N GLY A 121 13.00 -16.54 -17.81
CA GLY A 121 11.87 -16.10 -16.99
C GLY A 121 12.04 -14.71 -16.40
N LEU A 122 13.27 -14.22 -16.24
CA LEU A 122 13.53 -12.86 -15.74
C LEU A 122 13.02 -11.77 -16.70
N ALA A 123 12.88 -12.08 -17.99
CA ALA A 123 12.30 -11.17 -18.96
C ALA A 123 10.83 -10.83 -18.61
N PHE A 124 10.07 -11.78 -18.05
CA PHE A 124 8.72 -11.50 -17.55
C PHE A 124 8.74 -10.51 -16.40
N ILE A 125 9.67 -10.66 -15.45
CA ILE A 125 9.83 -9.76 -14.31
C ILE A 125 10.18 -8.35 -14.78
N MET A 126 11.15 -8.25 -15.69
CA MET A 126 11.58 -6.97 -16.27
C MET A 126 10.47 -6.31 -17.09
N GLY A 127 9.73 -7.07 -17.90
CA GLY A 127 8.65 -6.56 -18.74
C GLY A 127 7.49 -6.02 -17.92
N TRP A 128 7.03 -6.77 -16.92
CA TRP A 128 5.94 -6.36 -16.04
C TRP A 128 6.34 -5.20 -15.11
N THR A 129 7.53 -5.23 -14.50
CA THR A 129 8.03 -4.11 -13.69
C THR A 129 8.24 -2.86 -14.53
N GLY A 130 8.82 -3.02 -15.73
CA GLY A 130 8.98 -1.94 -16.71
C GLY A 130 7.63 -1.36 -17.14
N GLY A 131 6.61 -2.20 -17.30
CA GLY A 131 5.23 -1.79 -17.58
C GLY A 131 4.68 -0.80 -16.54
N TYR A 132 4.94 -1.02 -15.24
CA TYR A 132 4.54 -0.07 -14.19
C TYR A 132 5.21 1.30 -14.38
N CYS A 133 6.49 1.34 -14.74
CA CYS A 133 7.20 2.57 -15.05
C CYS A 133 6.59 3.29 -16.27
N LEU A 134 6.28 2.55 -17.33
CA LEU A 134 5.66 3.10 -18.54
C LEU A 134 4.28 3.69 -18.22
N VAL A 135 3.45 2.99 -17.47
CA VAL A 135 2.13 3.49 -17.02
C VAL A 135 2.29 4.73 -16.15
N ALA A 136 3.24 4.75 -15.22
CA ALA A 136 3.49 5.90 -14.35
C ALA A 136 3.94 7.15 -15.13
N LEU A 137 4.73 6.97 -16.20
CA LEU A 137 5.24 8.08 -17.01
C LEU A 137 4.25 8.53 -18.08
N PHE A 138 3.59 7.60 -18.75
CA PHE A 138 2.78 7.90 -19.93
C PHE A 138 1.28 7.98 -19.67
N LEU A 139 0.74 7.25 -18.69
CA LEU A 139 -0.70 7.22 -18.43
C LEU A 139 -1.09 8.06 -17.22
N ALA A 140 -0.34 7.95 -16.12
CA ALA A 140 -0.67 8.62 -14.88
C ALA A 140 -0.78 10.16 -14.98
N PRO A 141 -0.02 10.88 -15.84
CA PRO A 141 -0.23 12.33 -16.03
C PRO A 141 -1.59 12.68 -16.64
N TYR A 142 -2.11 11.85 -17.56
CA TYR A 142 -3.42 12.08 -18.17
C TYR A 142 -4.54 11.80 -17.18
N LEU A 143 -4.47 10.67 -16.47
CA LEU A 143 -5.44 10.34 -15.41
C LEU A 143 -5.54 11.43 -14.34
N ARG A 144 -4.39 12.02 -13.95
CA ARG A 144 -4.36 13.13 -12.99
C ARG A 144 -5.01 14.41 -13.52
N LYS A 145 -4.93 14.68 -14.82
CA LYS A 145 -5.55 15.85 -15.47
C LYS A 145 -7.07 15.67 -15.64
N PHE A 146 -7.53 14.46 -15.94
CA PHE A 146 -8.95 14.15 -16.10
C PHE A 146 -9.72 14.16 -14.78
N GLY A 147 -9.05 13.89 -13.65
CA GLY A 147 -9.63 14.10 -12.32
C GLY A 147 -10.61 13.02 -11.86
N GLN A 148 -11.00 12.10 -12.74
CA GLN A 148 -11.86 10.94 -12.44
C GLN A 148 -11.24 9.99 -11.39
N PHE A 149 -12.09 9.19 -10.75
CA PHE A 149 -11.69 8.31 -9.66
C PHE A 149 -11.37 6.88 -10.11
N THR A 150 -11.94 6.42 -11.22
CA THR A 150 -11.74 5.06 -11.73
C THR A 150 -11.34 5.03 -13.21
N ILE A 151 -10.74 3.92 -13.65
CA ILE A 151 -10.39 3.72 -15.06
C ILE A 151 -11.63 3.59 -15.96
N PRO A 152 -12.69 2.86 -15.57
CA PRO A 152 -13.93 2.86 -16.34
C PRO A 152 -14.50 4.26 -16.59
N ASP A 153 -14.51 5.13 -15.58
CA ASP A 153 -14.99 6.52 -15.74
C ASP A 153 -14.13 7.30 -16.75
N PHE A 154 -12.81 7.06 -16.74
CA PHE A 154 -11.88 7.68 -17.69
C PHE A 154 -12.05 7.18 -19.13
N LEU A 155 -12.42 5.91 -19.33
CA LEU A 155 -12.59 5.32 -20.67
C LEU A 155 -14.00 5.50 -21.24
N GLY A 156 -14.99 5.81 -20.39
CA GLY A 156 -16.38 5.97 -20.79
C GLY A 156 -16.75 7.37 -21.31
N GLU A 157 -15.85 8.35 -21.17
CA GLU A 157 -15.94 9.70 -21.74
C GLU A 157 -15.11 9.83 -23.02
#